data_AF-A0A538QB86-F1
#
_entry.id   AF-A0A538QB86-F1
#
_cell.length_a   1.000
_cell.length_b   1.000
_cell.length_c   1.000
_cell.angle_alpha   90.00
_cell.angle_beta   90.00
_cell.angle_gamma   90.00
#
_symmetry.space_group_name_H-M   'P 1'
#
loop_
_entity.id
_entity.type
_entity.pdbx_description
1 polymer ?
#
loop_
_entity_poly.entity_id
_entity_poly.type
_entity_poly.pdbx_seq_one_letter_code
_entity_poly.pdbx_strand_id
1 'polypeptide(L)'
;MSGHRPRSAPRDARDTGRTARISPRVLHAAEVPHYWILDPDERILLVHRWSRDGYTVVQRAAAGETVRAEPFDAIELRVGMLFGDEEDE
;
A
#
# COMPACT_ATOMS: atom_id res chain seq x y z
N MET A 1 -42.67 -3.10 27.93
CA MET A 1 -42.26 -2.46 26.67
C MET A 1 -40.80 -2.84 26.41
N SER A 2 -40.60 -3.88 25.61
CA SER A 2 -39.27 -4.43 25.31
C SER A 2 -38.58 -3.61 24.22
N GLY A 3 -37.43 -3.04 24.55
CA GLY A 3 -36.53 -2.43 23.57
C GLY A 3 -35.80 -3.51 22.78
N HIS A 4 -36.18 -3.66 21.51
CA HIS A 4 -35.50 -4.49 20.52
C HIS A 4 -34.14 -3.85 20.17
N ARG A 5 -33.04 -4.40 20.67
CA ARG A 5 -31.70 -4.10 20.13
C ARG A 5 -31.57 -4.77 18.76
N PRO A 6 -31.15 -4.07 17.69
CA PRO A 6 -30.88 -4.72 16.42
C PRO A 6 -29.70 -5.69 16.58
N ARG A 7 -29.89 -6.92 16.08
CA ARG A 7 -28.86 -7.95 15.97
C ARG A 7 -27.77 -7.43 15.02
N SER A 8 -26.57 -7.19 15.55
CA SER A 8 -25.37 -7.02 14.72
C SER A 8 -25.18 -8.25 13.85
N ALA A 9 -25.21 -8.07 12.52
CA ALA A 9 -24.86 -9.11 11.58
C ALA A 9 -23.39 -9.54 11.80
N PRO A 10 -23.06 -10.83 11.65
CA PRO A 10 -21.67 -11.28 11.73
C PRO A 10 -20.88 -10.62 10.60
N ARG A 11 -19.81 -9.91 10.95
CA ARG A 11 -18.74 -9.58 9.97
C ARG A 11 -18.25 -10.92 9.43
N ASP A 12 -18.37 -11.11 8.13
CA ASP A 12 -17.80 -12.23 7.40
C ASP A 12 -16.30 -12.26 7.69
N ALA A 13 -15.91 -13.05 8.68
CA ALA A 13 -14.53 -13.36 8.99
C ALA A 13 -14.06 -14.36 7.93
N ARG A 14 -13.87 -13.88 6.70
CA ARG A 14 -13.00 -14.56 5.75
C ARG A 14 -11.61 -14.52 6.37
N ASP A 15 -11.17 -15.68 6.82
CA ASP A 15 -9.81 -15.98 7.25
C ASP A 15 -8.81 -15.40 6.23
N THR A 16 -8.37 -14.18 6.49
CA THR A 16 -7.34 -13.54 5.67
C THR A 16 -6.05 -13.97 6.31
N GLY A 17 -5.44 -15.03 5.75
CA GLY A 17 -4.22 -15.64 6.24
C GLY A 17 -3.24 -14.57 6.73
N ARG A 18 -2.86 -14.68 8.00
CA ARG A 18 -1.96 -13.79 8.75
C ARG A 18 -1.22 -12.80 7.84
N THR A 19 -1.78 -11.61 7.63
CA THR A 19 -1.08 -10.52 6.94
C THR A 19 0.14 -10.17 7.78
N ALA A 20 1.30 -10.73 7.46
CA ALA A 20 2.54 -10.40 8.12
C ALA A 20 2.84 -8.94 7.77
N ARG A 21 2.47 -8.01 8.66
CA ARG A 21 2.94 -6.64 8.59
C ARG A 21 4.42 -6.64 8.95
N ILE A 22 5.27 -6.58 7.93
CA ILE A 22 6.70 -6.37 8.14
C ILE A 22 6.87 -4.94 8.68
N SER A 23 7.61 -4.82 9.78
CA SER A 23 7.87 -3.52 10.41
C SER A 23 8.88 -2.72 9.58
N PRO A 24 8.64 -1.41 9.33
CA PRO A 24 9.64 -0.54 8.71
C PRO A 24 10.99 -0.54 9.43
N ARG A 25 11.01 -0.78 10.76
CA ARG A 25 12.25 -0.90 11.53
C ARG A 25 13.07 -2.14 11.13
N VAL A 26 12.41 -3.25 10.81
CA VAL A 26 13.08 -4.48 10.36
C VAL A 26 13.66 -4.26 8.97
N LEU A 27 12.90 -3.63 8.06
CA LEU A 27 13.40 -3.26 6.74
C LEU A 27 14.56 -2.27 6.84
N HIS A 28 14.53 -1.34 7.81
CA HIS A 28 15.57 -0.32 7.99
C HIS A 28 16.87 -0.94 8.51
N ALA A 29 16.77 -1.82 9.51
CA ALA A 29 17.90 -2.56 10.05
C ALA A 29 18.53 -3.52 9.02
N ALA A 30 17.75 -4.01 8.06
CA ALA A 30 18.22 -4.81 6.93
C ALA A 30 18.71 -3.96 5.73
N GLU A 31 18.73 -2.63 5.85
CA GLU A 31 19.17 -1.69 4.82
C GLU A 31 18.49 -1.90 3.45
N VAL A 32 17.22 -2.28 3.45
CA VAL A 32 16.45 -2.45 2.20
C VAL A 32 16.35 -1.09 1.49
N PRO A 33 16.93 -0.89 0.30
CA PRO A 33 17.08 0.45 -0.27
C PRO A 33 15.74 1.16 -0.51
N HIS A 34 14.74 0.40 -0.95
CA HIS A 34 13.40 0.91 -1.26
C HIS A 34 12.32 -0.08 -0.83
N TYR A 35 11.22 0.43 -0.30
CA TYR A 35 9.98 -0.33 -0.21
C TYR A 35 8.79 0.54 -0.57
N TRP A 36 7.76 -0.06 -1.13
CA TRP A 36 6.54 0.63 -1.54
C TRP A 36 5.40 0.27 -0.60
N ILE A 37 4.55 1.26 -0.31
CA ILE A 37 3.26 1.05 0.34
C ILE A 37 2.17 1.43 -0.65
N LEU A 38 1.22 0.53 -0.82
CA LEU A 38 -0.05 0.81 -1.46
C LEU A 38 -1.08 1.06 -0.37
N ASP A 39 -1.69 2.23 -0.40
CA ASP A 39 -2.88 2.50 0.39
C ASP A 39 -4.11 2.20 -0.48
N PRO A 40 -4.87 1.12 -0.21
CA PRO A 40 -6.02 0.74 -1.03
C PRO A 40 -7.23 1.68 -0.84
N ASP A 41 -7.34 2.35 0.31
CA ASP A 41 -8.46 3.23 0.62
C ASP A 41 -8.27 4.59 -0.08
N GLU A 42 -7.05 5.15 0.01
CA GLU A 42 -6.69 6.39 -0.69
C GLU A 42 -6.29 6.18 -2.16
N ARG A 43 -6.04 4.93 -2.57
CA ARG A 43 -5.53 4.56 -3.91
C ARG A 43 -4.27 5.33 -4.30
N ILE A 44 -3.29 5.32 -3.39
CA ILE A 44 -1.98 5.96 -3.57
C ILE A 44 -0.81 4.97 -3.42
N LEU A 45 0.23 5.22 -4.21
CA LEU A 45 1.55 4.62 -4.06
C LEU A 45 2.46 5.56 -3.28
N LEU A 46 3.11 5.03 -2.24
CA LEU A 46 4.16 5.70 -1.48
C LEU A 46 5.49 4.96 -1.64
N VAL A 47 6.47 5.63 -2.26
CA VAL A 47 7.83 5.10 -2.43
C VAL A 47 8.69 5.57 -1.26
N HIS A 48 9.17 4.63 -0.46
CA HIS A 48 10.07 4.89 0.64
C HIS A 48 11.50 4.56 0.23
N ARG A 49 12.43 5.50 0.45
CA ARG A 49 13.86 5.28 0.28
C ARG A 49 14.57 5.26 1.62
N TRP A 50 15.44 4.30 1.80
CA TRP A 50 16.25 4.17 3.01
C TRP A 50 17.21 5.35 3.15
N SER A 51 17.42 5.79 4.39
CA SER A 51 18.51 6.67 4.78
C SER A 51 18.98 6.29 6.19
N ARG A 52 20.12 6.82 6.62
CA ARG A 52 20.63 6.57 7.99
C ARG A 52 19.67 7.02 9.08
N ASP A 53 18.90 8.08 8.83
CA ASP A 53 17.94 8.66 9.79
C ASP A 53 16.56 7.98 9.76
N GLY A 54 16.36 7.02 8.84
CA GLY A 54 15.10 6.34 8.63
C GLY A 54 14.66 6.38 7.16
N TYR A 55 13.49 5.82 6.88
CA TYR A 55 12.91 5.87 5.55
C TYR A 55 12.27 7.24 5.27
N THR A 56 12.53 7.77 4.09
CA THR A 56 11.90 9.00 3.57
C THR A 56 10.94 8.63 2.45
N VAL A 57 9.74 9.22 2.43
CA VAL A 57 8.86 9.15 1.27
C VAL A 57 9.44 10.04 0.18
N VAL A 58 9.96 9.44 -0.88
CA VAL A 58 10.58 10.16 -2.01
C VAL A 58 9.61 10.42 -3.16
N GLN A 59 8.51 9.67 -3.22
CA GLN A 59 7.44 9.88 -4.18
C GLN A 59 6.09 9.46 -3.60
N ARG A 60 5.07 10.26 -3.89
CA ARG A 60 3.65 9.93 -3.70
C ARG A 60 2.97 10.08 -5.06
N ALA A 61 2.17 9.10 -5.45
CA ALA A 61 1.42 9.13 -6.70
C ALA A 61 0.03 8.51 -6.52
N ALA A 62 -0.99 9.15 -7.06
CA ALA A 62 -2.36 8.66 -7.10
C ALA A 62 -2.58 7.69 -8.27
N ALA A 63 -3.63 6.87 -8.18
CA ALA A 63 -3.96 5.88 -9.21
C ALA A 63 -4.10 6.44 -10.65
N GLY A 64 -4.47 7.72 -10.81
CA GLY A 64 -4.57 8.38 -12.11
C GLY A 64 -3.24 8.82 -12.73
N GLU A 65 -2.11 8.60 -12.06
CA GLU A 65 -0.79 9.05 -12.50
C GLU A 65 0.03 7.92 -13.13
N THR A 66 0.87 8.28 -14.09
CA THR A 66 1.93 7.42 -14.63
C THR A 66 3.28 7.94 -14.14
N VAL A 67 4.05 7.08 -13.47
CA VAL A 67 5.30 7.47 -12.81
C VAL A 67 6.47 6.56 -13.19
N ARG A 68 7.68 7.06 -12.97
CA ARG A 68 8.94 6.31 -12.99
C ARG A 68 9.44 6.19 -11.56
N ALA A 69 8.93 5.21 -10.83
CA ALA A 69 9.16 5.08 -9.39
C ALA A 69 10.45 4.32 -9.08
N GLU A 70 11.30 4.84 -8.18
CA GLU A 70 12.50 4.14 -7.70
C GLU A 70 12.11 2.80 -7.03
N PRO A 71 12.83 1.69 -7.26
CA PRO A 71 14.12 1.57 -7.98
C PRO A 71 13.96 1.26 -9.48
N PHE A 72 12.76 1.41 -10.03
CA PHE A 72 12.42 1.09 -11.42
C PHE A 72 12.15 2.34 -12.25
N ASP A 73 12.90 3.43 -12.03
CA ASP A 73 12.76 4.70 -12.74
C ASP A 73 13.05 4.60 -14.26
N ALA A 74 13.66 3.49 -14.68
CA ALA A 74 13.84 3.14 -16.08
C ALA A 74 12.53 2.80 -16.83
N ILE A 75 11.45 2.44 -16.12
CA ILE A 75 10.15 2.06 -16.73
C ILE A 75 9.02 2.99 -16.30
N GLU A 76 8.07 3.21 -17.19
CA GLU A 76 6.82 3.90 -16.86
C GLU A 76 5.83 2.92 -16.24
N LEU A 77 5.20 3.34 -15.14
CA LEU A 77 4.25 2.58 -14.37
C LEU A 77 2.97 3.40 -14.21
N ARG A 78 1.87 2.91 -14.80
CA ARG A 78 0.52 3.41 -14.51
C ARG A 78 0.14 2.96 -13.10
N VAL A 79 -0.04 3.89 -12.18
CA VAL A 79 -0.25 3.56 -10.75
C VAL A 79 -1.56 2.79 -10.54
N GLY A 80 -2.60 3.09 -11.32
CA GLY A 80 -3.89 2.38 -11.29
C GLY A 80 -3.77 0.86 -11.48
N MET A 81 -2.82 0.40 -12.29
CA MET A 81 -2.57 -1.04 -12.51
C MET A 81 -2.21 -1.78 -11.22
N LEU A 82 -1.56 -1.11 -10.26
CA LEU A 82 -1.22 -1.71 -8.96
C LEU A 82 -2.46 -1.97 -8.09
N PHE A 83 -3.57 -1.29 -8.39
CA PHE A 83 -4.87 -1.46 -7.75
C PHE A 83 -5.82 -2.36 -8.54
N GLY A 84 -5.35 -2.96 -9.63
CA GLY A 84 -6.13 -3.85 -10.49
C GLY A 84 -6.97 -3.14 -11.54
N ASP A 85 -6.67 -1.87 -11.86
CA ASP A 85 -7.26 -1.24 -13.04
C ASP A 85 -6.77 -1.98 -14.30
N GLU A 86 -7.61 -2.01 -15.34
CA GLU A 86 -7.28 -2.62 -16.61
C GLU A 86 -6.44 -1.64 -17.47
N GLU A 87 -5.60 -2.15 -18.35
CA GLU A 87 -5.02 -1.30 -19.40
C GLU A 87 -6.15 -0.91 -20.35
N ASP A 88 -6.36 0.39 -20.58
CA ASP A 88 -7.19 0.84 -21.68
C ASP A 88 -6.61 0.27 -22.98
N GLU A 89 -7.37 -0.60 -23.67
CA GLU A 89 -6.98 -1.31 -24.90
C GLU A 89 -6.71 -0.36 -26.09
#